data_AF-A0ABD1DKE3-F1
#
_entry.id   AF-A0ABD1DKE3-F1
#
_cell.length_a   1.000
_cell.length_b   1.000
_cell.length_c   1.000
_cell.angle_alpha   90.00
_cell.angle_beta   90.00
_cell.angle_gamma   90.00
#
_symmetry.space_group_name_H-M   'P 1'
#
loop_
_entity.id
_entity.type
_entity.pdbx_description
1 polymer ?
#
loop_
_entity_poly.entity_id
_entity_poly.type
_entity_poly.pdbx_seq_one_letter_code
_entity_poly.pdbx_strand_id
1 'polypeptide(L)' 'MTRLRLLTALGVVLGVVAATAQATSGESCPEQTRPHATRCDQYFRCVLLPSKTHVWVPTQCAKGLIYEPQLKTCVLP' A
#
# COMPACT_ATOMS: atom_id res chain seq x y z
N MET A 1 42.44 -13.24 13.84
CA MET A 1 41.33 -13.83 13.05
C MET A 1 39.93 -13.53 13.63
N THR A 2 39.80 -13.06 14.87
CA THR A 2 38.51 -12.74 15.53
C THR A 2 38.00 -11.32 15.20
N ARG A 3 38.91 -10.36 15.00
CA ARG A 3 38.55 -8.96 14.66
C ARG A 3 37.99 -8.81 13.24
N LEU A 4 38.50 -9.59 12.28
CA LEU A 4 38.02 -9.59 10.90
C LEU A 4 36.58 -10.14 10.77
N ARG A 5 36.22 -11.10 11.63
CA ARG A 5 34.86 -11.67 11.72
C ARG A 5 33.84 -10.71 12.34
N LEU A 6 34.26 -9.88 13.30
CA LEU A 6 33.42 -8.82 13.86
C LEU A 6 33.11 -7.73 12.83
N LEU A 7 34.11 -7.32 12.04
CA LEU A 7 33.94 -6.30 11.00
C LEU A 7 32.99 -6.76 9.89
N THR A 8 33.09 -8.03 9.46
CA THR A 8 32.13 -8.61 8.51
C THR A 8 30.73 -8.74 9.10
N ALA A 9 30.60 -9.11 10.38
CA ALA A 9 29.29 -9.22 11.03
C ALA A 9 28.62 -7.85 11.14
N LEU A 10 29.31 -6.82 11.64
CA LEU A 10 28.77 -5.46 11.71
C LEU A 10 28.38 -4.90 10.33
N GLY A 11 29.21 -5.12 9.31
CA GLY A 11 28.91 -4.68 7.94
C GLY A 11 27.65 -5.34 7.35
N VAL A 12 27.44 -6.63 7.64
CA VAL A 12 26.23 -7.36 7.23
C VAL A 12 25.01 -6.88 8.01
N VAL A 13 25.12 -6.67 9.34
CA VAL A 13 23.98 -6.17 10.12
C VAL A 13 23.58 -4.76 9.66
N LEU A 14 24.55 -3.87 9.42
CA LEU A 14 24.31 -2.52 8.91
C LEU A 14 23.69 -2.53 7.51
N GLY A 15 24.11 -3.46 6.64
CA GLY A 15 23.55 -3.64 5.29
C GLY A 15 22.15 -4.24 5.29
N VAL A 16 21.83 -5.17 6.21
CA VAL A 16 20.51 -5.80 6.30
C VAL A 16 19.45 -4.82 6.85
N VAL A 17 19.82 -3.92 7.76
CA VAL A 17 18.89 -2.91 8.31
C VAL A 17 18.43 -1.89 7.25
N ALA A 18 19.23 -1.67 6.20
CA ALA A 18 18.87 -0.78 5.09
C ALA A 18 17.86 -1.42 4.10
N ALA A 19 17.67 -2.74 4.13
CA ALA A 19 16.85 -3.46 3.15
C ALA A 19 15.36 -3.60 3.53
N THR A 20 14.96 -3.26 4.76
CA THR A 20 13.56 -3.43 5.22
C THR A 20 12.73 -2.14 5.19
N ALA A 21 13.28 -1.02 4.72
CA ALA A 21 12.49 0.15 4.40
C ALA A 21 11.98 0.05 2.95
N GLN A 22 11.04 -0.86 2.71
CA GLN A 22 10.10 -0.68 1.62
C GLN A 22 9.27 0.55 1.97
N ALA A 23 9.82 1.72 1.69
CA ALA A 23 9.03 2.90 1.47
C ALA A 23 8.10 2.55 0.30
N THR A 24 6.90 2.05 0.60
CA THR A 24 5.75 2.33 -0.25
C THR A 24 5.75 3.85 -0.29
N SER A 25 6.22 4.38 -1.41
CA SER A 25 6.28 5.80 -1.67
C SER A 25 4.99 6.39 -1.10
N GLY A 26 5.14 7.23 -0.08
CA GLY A 26 4.08 8.10 0.43
C GLY A 26 3.75 9.17 -0.61
N GLU A 27 3.63 8.74 -1.86
CA GLU A 27 3.11 9.52 -2.95
C GLU A 27 1.61 9.52 -2.72
N SER A 28 1.09 10.71 -2.47
CA SER A 28 -0.33 11.02 -2.51
C SER A 28 -1.05 10.16 -3.54
N CYS A 29 -2.18 9.54 -3.18
CA CYS A 29 -2.91 8.71 -4.12
C CYS A 29 -3.15 9.47 -5.43
N PRO A 30 -2.69 8.96 -6.59
CA PRO A 30 -2.83 9.68 -7.86
C PRO A 30 -4.29 9.74 -8.33
N GLU A 31 -5.12 8.81 -7.85
CA GLU A 31 -6.54 8.71 -8.19
C GLU A 31 -7.41 8.76 -6.93
N GLN A 32 -8.67 9.18 -7.09
CA GLN A 32 -9.66 9.19 -6.01
C GLN A 32 -10.01 7.77 -5.54
N THR A 33 -10.04 6.81 -6.45
CA THR A 33 -10.41 5.42 -6.20
C THR A 33 -9.62 4.47 -7.09
N ARG A 34 -9.40 3.23 -6.64
CA ARG A 34 -8.76 2.16 -7.42
C ARG A 34 -9.40 0.80 -7.13
N PRO A 35 -9.41 -0.15 -8.08
CA PRO A 35 -9.97 -1.48 -7.88
C PRO A 35 -9.22 -2.27 -6.80
N HIS A 36 -9.91 -3.18 -6.11
CA HIS A 36 -9.28 -4.17 -5.25
C HIS A 36 -8.70 -5.31 -6.10
N ALA A 37 -7.51 -5.81 -5.74
CA ALA A 37 -6.78 -6.77 -6.57
C ALA A 37 -7.46 -8.14 -6.70
N THR A 38 -8.25 -8.54 -5.71
CA THR A 38 -8.83 -9.91 -5.62
C THR A 38 -10.33 -9.96 -5.32
N ARG A 39 -11.01 -8.81 -5.16
CA ARG A 39 -12.41 -8.75 -4.71
C ARG A 39 -13.16 -7.73 -5.54
N CYS A 40 -14.07 -8.17 -6.41
CA CYS A 40 -14.81 -7.29 -7.31
C CYS A 40 -15.86 -6.42 -6.60
N ASP A 41 -16.28 -6.84 -5.41
CA ASP A 41 -17.22 -6.14 -4.53
C ASP A 41 -16.53 -5.13 -3.59
N GLN A 42 -15.20 -4.97 -3.70
CA GLN A 42 -14.42 -4.01 -2.92
C GLN A 42 -13.56 -3.13 -3.83
N TYR A 43 -13.32 -1.91 -3.36
CA TYR A 43 -12.38 -0.98 -3.98
C TYR A 43 -11.67 -0.18 -2.89
N PHE A 44 -10.61 0.54 -3.25
CA PHE A 44 -9.96 1.46 -2.33
C PHE A 44 -10.34 2.90 -2.70
N ARG A 45 -10.65 3.71 -1.69
CA ARG A 45 -10.78 5.16 -1.82
C ARG A 45 -9.56 5.85 -1.22
N CYS A 46 -9.12 6.93 -1.82
CA CYS A 46 -8.12 7.78 -1.21
C CYS A 46 -8.78 8.76 -0.24
N VAL A 47 -8.26 8.85 0.98
CA VAL A 47 -8.71 9.83 1.97
C VAL A 47 -7.54 10.62 2.52
N LEU A 48 -7.80 11.89 2.87
CA LEU A 48 -6.85 12.74 3.57
C LEU A 48 -7.08 12.61 5.08
N LEU A 49 -6.08 12.14 5.81
CA LEU A 49 -6.13 12.11 7.27
C LEU A 49 -5.92 13.52 7.86
N PRO A 50 -6.32 13.75 9.12
CA PRO A 50 -6.00 14.98 9.84
C PRO A 50 -4.50 15.31 9.87
N SER A 51 -3.64 14.27 9.84
CA SER A 51 -2.17 14.37 9.74
C SER A 51 -1.66 14.87 8.39
N LYS A 52 -2.55 15.28 7.46
CA LYS A 52 -2.24 15.67 6.08
C LYS A 52 -1.61 14.55 5.23
N THR A 53 -1.85 13.30 5.62
CA THR A 53 -1.38 12.11 4.89
C THR A 53 -2.51 11.52 4.06
N HIS A 54 -2.24 11.22 2.79
CA HIS A 54 -3.18 10.48 1.94
C HIS A 54 -3.03 8.98 2.19
N VAL A 55 -4.14 8.27 2.37
CA VAL A 55 -4.13 6.82 2.55
C VAL A 55 -5.25 6.14 1.76
N TRP A 56 -5.02 4.88 1.42
CA TRP A 56 -6.01 4.01 0.81
C TRP A 56 -6.87 3.34 1.87
N VAL A 57 -8.19 3.55 1.80
CA VAL A 57 -9.16 2.90 2.68
C VAL A 57 -10.01 1.92 1.87
N PRO A 58 -10.07 0.63 2.25
CA PRO A 58 -10.94 -0.33 1.60
C PRO A 58 -12.41 0.06 1.83
N THR A 59 -13.21 -0.01 0.78
CA THR A 59 -14.64 0.28 0.76
C THR A 59 -15.38 -0.85 0.06
N GLN A 60 -16.46 -1.31 0.68
CA GLN A 60 -17.29 -2.40 0.21
C GLN A 60 -18.49 -1.84 -0.58
N CYS A 61 -18.77 -2.40 -1.76
CA CYS A 61 -19.98 -2.12 -2.51
C CYS A 61 -21.21 -2.73 -1.81
N ALA A 62 -22.40 -2.18 -2.08
CA ALA A 62 -23.64 -2.77 -1.58
C ALA A 62 -23.80 -4.22 -2.08
N LYS A 63 -24.55 -5.04 -1.33
CA LYS A 63 -24.71 -6.47 -1.63
C LYS A 63 -25.21 -6.67 -3.06
N GLY A 64 -24.46 -7.48 -3.82
CA GLY A 64 -24.79 -7.81 -5.21
C GLY A 64 -24.27 -6.82 -6.25
N LEU A 65 -23.55 -5.77 -5.84
CA LEU A 65 -22.90 -4.83 -6.75
C LEU A 65 -21.39 -5.09 -6.83
N ILE A 66 -20.79 -4.72 -7.96
CA ILE A 66 -19.35 -4.74 -8.22
C ILE A 66 -18.84 -3.34 -8.55
N TYR A 67 -17.59 -3.07 -8.21
CA TYR A 67 -16.97 -1.79 -8.52
C TYR A 67 -16.53 -1.72 -9.99
N GLU A 68 -17.03 -0.73 -10.74
CA GLU A 68 -16.66 -0.46 -12.13
C GLU A 68 -15.63 0.69 -12.19
N PRO A 69 -14.35 0.42 -12.50
CA PRO A 69 -13.29 1.41 -12.47
C PRO A 69 -13.45 2.56 -13.46
N GLN A 70 -14.15 2.36 -14.58
CA GLN A 70 -14.38 3.40 -15.58
C GLN A 70 -15.44 4.41 -15.12
N LEU A 71 -16.47 3.92 -14.43
CA LEU A 71 -17.56 4.73 -13.90
C LEU A 71 -17.28 5.24 -12.47
N LYS A 72 -16.22 4.72 -11.84
CA LYS A 72 -15.81 5.02 -10.45
C LYS A 72 -16.96 4.81 -9.45
N THR A 73 -17.81 3.81 -9.69
CA THR A 73 -19.01 3.52 -8.89
C THR A 73 -19.31 2.02 -8.82
N CYS A 74 -20.20 1.62 -7.92
CA CYS A 74 -20.70 0.25 -7.83
C CYS A 74 -21.89 0.05 -8.79
N VAL A 75 -21.82 -0.97 -9.64
CA VAL A 75 -22.83 -1.32 -10.64
C VAL A 75 -23.34 -2.74 -10.42
N LEU A 76 -24.48 -3.07 -11.04
CA LEU A 76 -24.92 -4.45 -11.14
C LEU A 76 -23.98 -5.19 -12.11
N PRO A 77 -23.47 -6.39 -11.78
CA PRO A 77 -22.57 -7.16 -12.64
C PRO A 77 -23.12 -7.48 -14.02
#